data_AF-A0A5S9MHU5-F1
#
_entry.id   AF-A0A5S9MHU5-F1
#
_cell.length_a   1.000
_cell.length_b   1.000
_cell.length_c   1.000
_cell.angle_alpha   90.00
_cell.angle_beta   90.00
_cell.angle_gamma   90.00
#
_symmetry.space_group_name_H-M   'P 1'
#
loop_
_entity.id
_entity.type
_entity.pdbx_description
1 polymer ?
#
loop_
_entity_poly.entity_id
_entity_poly.type
_entity_poly.pdbx_seq_one_letter_code
_entity_poly.pdbx_strand_id
1 'polypeptide(L)' 'MNGVAEDLTWDVYRDTLIEQAEQGVDYFTIHAGVLLRYIPLTVDRVTGIVSRGGAIMARWCLAHHQENFLYTHFRRHL' A
#
# COMPACT_ATOMS: atom_id res chain seq x y z
N MET A 1 11.16 14.46 0.36
CA MET A 1 10.05 13.73 0.99
C MET A 1 10.63 12.74 1.99
N ASN A 2 10.17 12.76 3.25
CA ASN A 2 10.82 12.06 4.37
C ASN A 2 10.54 10.55 4.46
N GLY A 3 9.99 9.91 3.43
CA GLY A 3 10.06 8.44 3.22
C GLY A 3 9.54 7.52 4.33
N VAL A 4 8.77 8.04 5.29
CA VAL A 4 8.22 7.26 6.41
C VAL A 4 6.96 6.55 5.93
N ALA A 5 7.01 5.21 5.89
CA ALA A 5 5.89 4.41 5.38
C ALA A 5 4.68 4.51 6.32
N GLU A 6 4.94 4.62 7.63
CA GLU A 6 3.96 4.71 8.70
C GLU A 6 3.08 5.97 8.61
N ASP A 7 3.60 7.04 8.02
CA ASP A 7 2.88 8.32 7.89
C ASP A 7 1.90 8.33 6.71
N LEU A 8 1.84 7.26 5.91
CA LEU A 8 0.89 7.17 4.80
C LEU A 8 -0.55 7.16 5.31
N THR A 9 -1.41 7.93 4.64
CA THR A 9 -2.85 7.95 4.88
C THR A 9 -3.61 7.81 3.56
N TRP A 10 -4.89 7.45 3.66
CA TRP A 10 -5.77 7.41 2.49
C TRP A 10 -5.84 8.77 1.79
N ASP A 11 -5.92 9.89 2.53
CA ASP A 11 -6.08 11.21 1.92
C ASP A 11 -4.86 11.61 1.10
N VAL A 12 -3.64 11.39 1.61
CA VAL A 12 -2.40 11.67 0.87
C VAL A 12 -2.29 10.79 -0.38
N TYR A 13 -2.66 9.50 -0.26
CA TYR A 13 -2.65 8.58 -1.39
C TYR A 13 -3.68 8.95 -2.46
N ARG A 14 -4.91 9.33 -2.07
CA ARG A 14 -5.96 9.79 -2.97
C ARG A 14 -5.51 11.02 -3.75
N ASP A 15 -4.95 12.02 -3.07
CA ASP A 15 -4.53 13.26 -3.72
C ASP A 15 -3.40 12.98 -4.74
N THR A 16 -2.50 12.04 -4.43
CA THR A 16 -1.48 11.57 -5.36
C THR A 16 -2.08 10.86 -6.58
N LEU A 17 -3.11 10.02 -6.41
CA LEU A 17 -3.78 9.36 -7.52
C LEU A 17 -4.44 10.37 -8.47
N ILE A 18 -5.11 11.38 -7.92
CA ILE A 18 -5.77 12.44 -8.71
C ILE A 18 -4.72 13.21 -9.51
N GLU A 19 -3.66 13.68 -8.85
CA GLU A 19 -2.58 14.42 -9.50
C GLU A 19 -1.94 13.61 -10.65
N GLN A 20 -1.66 12.33 -10.43
CA GLN A 20 -1.06 11.47 -11.45
C GLN A 20 -2.03 11.14 -12.60
N ALA A 21 -3.32 10.99 -12.30
CA ALA A 21 -4.34 10.78 -13.33
C ALA A 21 -4.49 12.04 -14.21
N GLU A 22 -4.47 13.24 -13.62
CA GLU A 22 -4.49 14.52 -14.36
C GLU A 22 -3.24 14.70 -15.24
N GLN A 23 -2.10 14.14 -14.82
CA GLN A 23 -0.85 14.09 -15.61
C GLN A 23 -0.87 13.04 -16.73
N GLY A 24 -1.93 12.23 -16.84
CA GLY A 24 -2.11 11.26 -17.92
C GLY A 24 -1.49 9.89 -17.66
N VAL A 25 -1.36 9.45 -16.40
CA VAL A 25 -0.95 8.07 -16.11
C VAL A 25 -2.01 7.07 -16.58
N ASP A 26 -1.63 6.16 -17.47
CA ASP A 26 -2.57 5.21 -18.09
C ASP A 26 -2.99 4.06 -17.17
N TYR A 27 -2.15 3.66 -16.22
CA TYR A 27 -2.44 2.58 -15.29
C TYR A 27 -1.67 2.72 -13.97
N PHE A 28 -2.29 2.25 -12.89
CA PHE A 28 -1.68 2.24 -11.55
C PHE A 28 -1.42 0.81 -11.08
N THR A 29 -0.21 0.58 -10.55
CA THR A 29 0.09 -0.64 -9.81
C THR A 29 -0.28 -0.46 -8.34
N ILE A 30 -1.43 -1.00 -7.94
CA ILE A 30 -1.98 -0.83 -6.58
C ILE A 30 -1.82 -2.14 -5.80
N HIS A 31 -1.11 -2.07 -4.67
CA HIS A 31 -0.82 -3.24 -3.82
C HIS A 31 -1.94 -3.51 -2.80
N ALA A 32 -3.21 -3.43 -3.24
CA ALA A 32 -4.39 -3.65 -2.39
C ALA A 32 -4.54 -5.12 -1.93
N GLY A 33 -3.80 -6.06 -2.53
CA GLY A 33 -3.80 -7.47 -2.14
C GLY A 33 -2.90 -7.81 -0.94
N VAL A 34 -2.13 -6.86 -0.41
CA VAL A 34 -1.28 -7.08 0.77
C VAL A 34 -2.12 -6.91 2.02
N LEU A 35 -2.81 -7.97 2.43
CA LEU A 35 -3.71 -7.95 3.58
C LEU A 35 -2.96 -8.26 4.87
N LEU A 36 -3.37 -7.65 5.99
CA LEU A 36 -2.71 -7.83 7.29
C LEU A 36 -2.55 -9.31 7.65
N ARG A 37 -3.60 -10.11 7.44
CA ARG A 37 -3.60 -11.57 7.70
C ARG A 37 -2.65 -12.38 6.82
N TYR A 38 -2.19 -11.84 5.69
CA TYR A 38 -1.26 -12.53 4.78
C TYR A 38 0.20 -12.22 5.09
N ILE A 39 0.50 -11.16 5.84
CA ILE A 39 1.88 -10.80 6.19
C ILE A 39 2.58 -11.91 6.97
N PRO A 40 1.98 -12.55 8.00
CA PRO A 40 2.65 -13.64 8.74
C PRO A 40 3.01 -14.85 7.86
N LEU A 41 2.27 -15.08 6.76
CA LEU A 41 2.54 -16.17 5.82
C LEU A 41 3.87 -15.99 5.05
N THR A 42 4.52 -14.83 5.20
CA THR A 42 5.78 -14.50 4.53
C THR A 42 7.01 -14.68 5.43
N VAL A 43 6.83 -14.95 6.73
CA VAL A 43 7.93 -15.01 7.73
C VAL A 43 8.95 -16.09 7.39
N ASP A 44 8.50 -17.25 6.90
CA ASP A 44 9.37 -18.39 6.58
C ASP A 44 9.91 -18.38 5.14
N ARG A 45 9.67 -17.32 4.37
CA ARG A 45 10.23 -17.21 3.02
C ARG A 45 11.71 -16.90 3.10
N VAL A 46 12.51 -17.64 2.33
CA VAL A 46 13.97 -17.43 2.21
C VAL A 46 14.32 -15.95 1.92
N THR A 47 13.51 -15.28 1.11
CA THR A 47 13.74 -13.87 0.69
C THR A 47 12.67 -12.89 1.17
N GLY A 48 11.74 -13.33 2.02
CA GLY A 48 10.68 -12.46 2.56
C GLY A 48 9.76 -11.83 1.48
N ILE A 49 9.44 -10.54 1.67
CA ILE A 49 8.67 -9.72 0.74
C ILE A 49 9.63 -8.89 -0.13
N VAL A 50 9.75 -9.27 -1.40
CA VAL A 50 10.66 -8.61 -2.36
C VAL A 50 10.01 -7.51 -3.20
N SER A 51 8.68 -7.37 -3.16
CA SER A 51 8.00 -6.24 -3.80
C SER A 51 8.22 -4.97 -2.98
N ARG A 52 8.75 -3.92 -3.60
CA ARG A 52 8.92 -2.60 -2.96
C ARG A 52 7.60 -2.04 -2.43
N GLY A 53 6.56 -1.99 -3.26
CA GLY A 53 5.24 -1.49 -2.85
C GLY A 53 4.57 -2.40 -1.84
N GLY A 54 4.78 -3.72 -1.96
CA GLY A 54 4.26 -4.68 -0.99
C GLY A 54 4.91 -4.57 0.39
N ALA A 55 6.22 -4.34 0.44
CA ALA A 55 6.95 -4.15 1.70
C ALA A 55 6.54 -2.85 2.42
N ILE A 56 6.26 -1.77 1.67
CA ILE A 56 5.72 -0.51 2.22
C ILE A 56 4.36 -0.77 2.88
N MET A 57 3.45 -1.44 2.19
CA MET A 57 2.13 -1.74 2.74
C MET A 57 2.19 -2.71 3.92
N ALA A 58 3.08 -3.70 3.88
CA ALA A 58 3.27 -4.61 5.00
C ALA A 58 3.77 -3.87 6.26
N ARG A 59 4.75 -2.97 6.10
CA ARG A 59 5.24 -2.11 7.19
C ARG A 59 4.12 -1.23 7.76
N TRP A 60 3.33 -0.57 6.91
CA TRP A 60 2.21 0.26 7.33
C TRP A 60 1.18 -0.55 8.14
N CYS A 61 0.76 -1.72 7.64
CA CYS A 61 -0.22 -2.57 8.32
C CYS A 61 0.28 -3.03 9.70
N LEU A 62 1.56 -3.38 9.81
CA LEU A 62 2.16 -3.81 11.08
C LEU A 62 2.32 -2.66 12.07
N ALA A 63 2.71 -1.46 11.61
CA ALA A 63 2.90 -0.29 12.46
C ALA A 63 1.57 0.18 13.09
N HIS A 64 0.48 0.12 12.32
CA HIS A 64 -0.85 0.54 12.78
C HIS A 64 -1.70 -0.59 13.34
N HIS A 65 -1.29 -1.84 13.14
CA HIS A 65 -2.09 -3.05 13.39
C HIS A 65 -3.49 -2.97 12.76
N GLN A 66 -3.55 -2.47 11.52
CA GLN A 66 -4.78 -2.22 10.77
C GLN A 66 -4.74 -2.91 9.41
N GLU A 67 -5.92 -3.17 8.84
CA GLU A 67 -6.03 -3.69 7.48
C GLU A 67 -5.60 -2.63 6.47
N ASN A 68 -4.98 -3.09 5.37
CA ASN A 68 -4.43 -2.25 4.31
C ASN A 68 -5.46 -1.23 3.80
N PHE A 69 -5.16 0.06 3.92
CA PHE A 69 -6.09 1.11 3.51
C PHE A 69 -6.39 1.10 2.00
N LEU A 70 -5.48 0.59 1.17
CA LEU A 70 -5.72 0.41 -0.28
C LEU A 70 -6.79 -0.66 -0.51
N TYR A 71 -6.86 -1.67 0.36
CA TYR A 71 -7.91 -2.68 0.33
C TYR A 71 -9.24 -2.13 0.84
N THR A 72 -9.24 -1.48 2.01
CA THR A 72 -10.49 -0.99 2.63
C THR A 72 -11.16 0.12 1.81
N HIS A 73 -10.37 0.90 1.07
CA HIS A 73 -10.86 1.92 0.15
C HIS A 73 -10.92 1.46 -1.31
N PHE A 74 -10.76 0.16 -1.64
CA PHE A 74 -10.65 -0.31 -3.03
C PHE A 74 -11.74 0.24 -3.97
N ARG A 75 -12.99 0.31 -3.51
CA ARG A 75 -14.10 0.88 -4.29
C ARG A 75 -13.96 2.36 -4.65
N ARG A 76 -13.20 3.14 -3.88
CA ARG A 76 -12.94 4.57 -4.12
C ARG A 76 -11.80 4.82 -5.11
N HIS A 77 -11.13 3.76 -5.56
CA HIS A 77 -10.10 3.83 -6.61
C HIS A 77 -10.71 3.68 -8.02
N LEU A 78 -11.97 3.24 -8.10
CA LEU A 78 -12.77 3.11 -9.32
C LEU A 78 -13.59 4.39 -9.53
#